data_AF-A0A8R2AAD3-F1
#
_entry.id   AF-A0A8R2AAD3-F1
#
_cell.length_a   1.000
_cell.length_b   1.000
_cell.length_c   1.000
_cell.angle_alpha   90.00
_cell.angle_beta   90.00
_cell.angle_gamma   90.00
#
_symmetry.space_group_name_H-M   'P 1'
#
loop_
_entity.id
_entity.type
_entity.pdbx_description
1 polymer ?
#
loop_
_entity_poly.entity_id
_entity_poly.type
_entity_poly.pdbx_seq_one_letter_code
_entity_poly.pdbx_strand_id
1 'polypeptide(L)' 'MSSKQKVCILGSGNWGSAIAKIIGSNAARLDSFDSCVNMWVYEEMIEGKKLTEIINTTHENVKYLPGKKLPENVVSFC' A
#
# COMPACT_ATOMS: atom_id res chain seq x y z
N MET A 1 25.12 5.31 -11.87
CA MET A 1 23.74 4.78 -11.84
C MET A 1 22.86 5.85 -11.22
N SER A 2 21.77 6.24 -11.88
CA SER A 2 20.80 7.16 -11.27
C SER A 2 20.15 6.48 -10.06
N SER A 3 19.91 7.22 -8.97
CA SER A 3 19.19 6.68 -7.81
C SER A 3 17.75 6.34 -8.18
N LYS A 4 17.27 5.16 -7.79
CA LYS A 4 15.88 4.76 -8.00
C LYS A 4 14.92 5.74 -7.33
N GLN A 5 13.82 6.06 -7.99
CA GLN A 5 12.80 6.97 -7.45
C GLN A 5 11.94 6.24 -6.42
N LYS A 6 11.69 6.89 -5.27
CA LYS A 6 10.80 6.39 -4.23
C LYS A 6 9.40 6.93 -4.43
N VAL A 7 8.38 6.09 -4.20
CA VAL A 7 6.97 6.46 -4.35
C VAL A 7 6.26 6.34 -3.00
N CYS A 8 5.44 7.34 -2.69
CA CYS A 8 4.56 7.34 -1.52
C CYS A 8 3.14 7.72 -1.96
N ILE A 9 2.15 7.01 -1.44
CA ILE A 9 0.73 7.24 -1.67
C ILE A 9 0.15 7.88 -0.42
N LEU A 10 -0.40 9.09 -0.56
CA LEU A 10 -1.09 9.76 0.54
C LEU A 10 -2.60 9.54 0.40
N GLY A 11 -3.11 8.57 1.16
CA GLY A 11 -4.54 8.23 1.19
C GLY A 11 -4.82 6.76 0.94
N SER A 12 -5.71 6.19 1.74
CA SER A 12 -5.98 4.75 1.82
C SER A 12 -7.47 4.40 1.59
N GLY A 13 -8.24 5.32 1.01
CA GLY A 13 -9.64 5.05 0.63
C GLY A 13 -9.75 4.00 -0.49
N ASN A 14 -10.95 3.87 -1.05
CA ASN A 14 -11.22 2.92 -2.14
C ASN A 14 -10.25 3.11 -3.32
N TRP A 15 -10.14 4.34 -3.83
CA TRP A 15 -9.25 4.66 -4.94
C TRP A 15 -7.78 4.61 -4.54
N GLY A 16 -7.43 5.06 -3.34
CA GLY A 16 -6.07 4.97 -2.79
C GLY A 16 -5.56 3.53 -2.76
N SER A 17 -6.40 2.60 -2.33
CA SER A 17 -6.10 1.16 -2.31
C SER A 17 -6.01 0.58 -3.73
N ALA A 18 -6.92 0.96 -4.62
CA ALA A 18 -6.92 0.48 -6.00
C ALA A 18 -5.66 0.94 -6.75
N ILE A 19 -5.26 2.20 -6.59
CA ILE A 19 -4.06 2.73 -7.24
C ILE A 19 -2.79 2.17 -6.59
N ALA A 20 -2.78 1.90 -5.28
CA ALA A 20 -1.67 1.23 -4.60
C ALA A 20 -1.34 -0.13 -5.21
N LYS A 21 -2.38 -0.87 -5.65
CA LYS A 21 -2.17 -2.14 -6.37
C LYS A 21 -1.43 -1.95 -7.69
N ILE A 22 -1.82 -0.95 -8.47
CA ILE A 22 -1.21 -0.66 -9.78
C ILE A 22 0.21 -0.12 -9.60
N ILE A 23 0.41 0.82 -8.67
CA ILE A 23 1.70 1.43 -8.38
C ILE A 23 2.67 0.39 -7.81
N GLY A 24 2.27 -0.41 -6.83
CA GLY A 24 3.10 -1.49 -6.27
C GLY A 24 3.58 -2.46 -7.33
N SER A 25 2.68 -2.87 -8.23
CA SER A 25 3.04 -3.77 -9.34
C SER A 25 4.04 -3.14 -10.33
N ASN A 26 3.91 -1.85 -10.61
CA ASN A 26 4.85 -1.15 -11.50
C ASN A 26 6.19 -0.87 -10.83
N ALA A 27 6.21 -0.46 -9.57
CA ALA A 27 7.43 -0.21 -8.80
C ALA A 27 8.30 -1.49 -8.68
N ALA A 28 7.66 -2.66 -8.56
CA ALA A 28 8.35 -3.94 -8.56
C ALA A 28 8.93 -4.34 -9.94
N ARG A 29 8.36 -3.82 -11.04
CA ARG A 29 8.70 -4.21 -12.42
C ARG A 29 9.68 -3.26 -13.11
N LEU A 30 9.65 -1.97 -12.77
CA LEU A 30 10.40 -0.92 -13.46
C LEU A 30 11.68 -0.58 -12.69
N ASP A 31 12.84 -0.71 -13.34
CA ASP A 31 14.14 -0.47 -12.72
C ASP A 31 14.37 0.97 -12.25
N SER A 32 13.61 1.92 -12.78
CA SER A 32 13.66 3.33 -12.39
C SER A 32 13.11 3.58 -10.98
N PHE A 33 12.39 2.64 -10.38
CA PHE A 33 11.71 2.82 -9.09
C PHE A 33 12.23 1.86 -8.01
N ASP A 34 12.24 2.37 -6.78
CA ASP A 34 12.40 1.54 -5.59
C ASP A 34 11.17 0.63 -5.47
N SER A 35 11.38 -0.66 -5.20
CA SER A 35 10.27 -1.60 -5.11
C SER A 35 9.36 -1.28 -3.93
N CYS A 36 9.87 -0.73 -2.82
CA CYS A 36 9.05 -0.40 -1.66
C CYS A 36 8.18 0.83 -1.93
N VAL A 37 6.86 0.64 -1.81
CA VAL A 37 5.86 1.71 -1.96
C VAL A 37 5.23 1.98 -0.60
N ASN A 38 5.47 3.16 -0.06
CA ASN A 38 4.84 3.57 1.19
C ASN A 38 3.40 4.05 0.93
N MET A 39 2.46 3.66 1.78
CA MET A 39 1.07 4.11 1.73
C MET A 39 0.69 4.68 3.10
N TRP A 40 0.37 5.97 3.14
CA TRP A 40 -0.17 6.60 4.33
C TRP A 40 -1.64 6.21 4.51
N VAL A 41 -1.95 5.69 5.69
CA VAL A 41 -3.28 5.23 6.09
C VAL A 41 -3.66 6.00 7.35
N TYR A 42 -4.77 6.73 7.31
CA TYR A 42 -5.36 7.25 8.54
C TYR A 42 -5.69 6.08 9.47
N GLU A 43 -5.12 6.08 10.67
CA GLU A 43 -5.21 4.92 11.56
C GLU A 43 -6.63 4.74 12.08
N GLU A 44 -7.15 3.51 11.91
CA GLU A 44 -8.50 3.13 12.35
C GLU A 44 -8.45 1.77 13.02
N MET A 45 -9.38 1.51 13.93
CA MET A 45 -9.51 0.23 14.62
C MET A 45 -10.59 -0.64 13.96
N ILE A 46 -10.22 -1.82 13.49
CA ILE A 46 -11.13 -2.84 12.93
C ILE A 46 -11.06 -4.06 13.82
N GLU A 47 -12.16 -4.40 14.48
CA GLU A 47 -12.25 -5.57 15.39
C GLU A 47 -11.10 -5.61 16.42
N GLY A 48 -10.71 -4.44 16.93
CA GLY A 48 -9.64 -4.32 17.93
C GLY A 48 -8.21 -4.35 17.38
N LYS A 49 -8.01 -4.39 16.05
CA LYS A 49 -6.70 -4.31 15.39
C LYS A 49 -6.56 -3.03 14.58
N LYS A 50 -5.32 -2.52 14.46
CA LYS A 50 -5.01 -1.36 13.62
C LYS A 50 -5.17 -1.72 12.15
N LEU A 51 -5.77 -0.80 11.37
CA LEU A 51 -5.93 -0.99 9.94
C LEU A 51 -4.58 -1.12 9.24
N THR A 52 -3.55 -0.37 9.67
CA THR A 52 -2.19 -0.51 9.15
C THR A 52 -1.61 -1.92 9.38
N GLU A 53 -1.82 -2.49 10.57
CA GLU A 53 -1.38 -3.85 10.90
C GLU A 53 -2.12 -4.90 10.06
N ILE A 54 -3.44 -4.75 9.89
CA ILE A 54 -4.24 -5.63 9.03
C ILE A 54 -3.73 -5.58 7.60
N ILE A 55 -3.53 -4.38 7.04
CA ILE A 55 -3.05 -4.24 5.66
C ILE A 55 -1.65 -4.85 5.51
N ASN A 56 -0.72 -4.56 6.42
CA ASN A 56 0.64 -5.09 6.34
C ASN A 56 0.72 -6.62 6.52
N THR A 57 -0.19 -7.21 7.30
CA THR A 57 -0.20 -8.67 7.55
C THR A 57 -0.94 -9.44 6.46
N THR A 58 -2.08 -8.90 6.01
CA THR A 58 -2.98 -9.61 5.10
C THR A 58 -2.85 -9.15 3.65
N HIS A 59 -2.09 -8.09 3.41
CA HIS A 59 -2.02 -7.36 2.15
C HIS A 59 -3.40 -7.00 1.60
N GLU A 60 -4.31 -6.56 2.47
CA GLU A 60 -5.68 -6.23 2.10
C GLU A 60 -6.22 -5.06 2.93
N ASN A 61 -6.81 -4.09 2.25
CA ASN A 61 -7.58 -3.05 2.91
C ASN A 61 -9.03 -3.54 3.10
N VAL A 62 -9.25 -4.28 4.18
CA VAL A 62 -10.53 -4.94 4.48
C VAL A 62 -11.72 -3.98 4.58
N LYS A 63 -11.47 -2.69 4.86
CA LYS A 63 -12.50 -1.65 4.96
C LYS A 63 -12.84 -1.02 3.61
N TYR A 64 -11.81 -0.59 2.87
CA TYR A 64 -12.01 0.26 1.68
C TYR A 64 -11.88 -0.47 0.34
N LEU A 65 -11.29 -1.67 0.32
CA LEU A 65 -11.16 -2.50 -0.88
C LEU A 65 -11.20 -4.01 -0.54
N PRO A 66 -12.31 -4.52 0.00
CA PRO A 66 -12.42 -5.91 0.43
C PRO A 66 -12.29 -6.91 -0.73
N GLY A 67 -11.67 -8.05 -0.45
CA GLY A 67 -11.45 -9.15 -1.39
C GLY A 67 -10.36 -8.90 -2.43
N LYS A 68 -9.60 -7.80 -2.33
CA LYS A 68 -8.52 -7.46 -3.27
C LYS A 68 -7.19 -7.35 -2.54
N LYS A 69 -6.27 -8.26 -2.86
CA LYS A 69 -4.90 -8.20 -2.37
C LYS A 69 -4.12 -7.07 -3.03
N LEU A 70 -3.42 -6.31 -2.19
CA LEU A 70 -2.35 -5.39 -2.54
C LEU A 70 -1.04 -6.18 -2.76
N PRO A 71 -0.11 -5.67 -3.56
CA PRO A 71 1.24 -6.22 -3.66
C PRO A 71 1.99 -6.20 -2.32
N GLU A 72 2.84 -7.19 -2.07
CA GLU A 72 3.59 -7.33 -0.81
C GLU A 72 4.56 -6.17 -0.55
N ASN A 73 4.99 -5.50 -1.61
CA ASN A 73 5.87 -4.33 -1.56
C ASN A 73 5.15 -3.01 -1.24
N VAL A 74 3.85 -3.04 -0.95
CA VAL A 74 3.09 -1.89 -0.45
C VAL A 74 3.08 -1.94 1.09
N VAL A 75 3.74 -0.97 1.71
CA VAL A 75 3.88 -0.88 3.17
C VAL A 75 3.02 0.26 3.71
N SER A 76 2.12 -0.06 4.63
CA SER A 76 1.21 0.90 5.25
C SER A 76 1.80 1.50 6.52
N PHE A 77 1.68 2.82 6.67
CA PHE A 77 2.08 3.56 7.87
C PHE A 77 1.05 4.65 8.20
N CYS A 78 0.99 5.05 9.48
CA CYS A 78 0.14 6.14 9.96
C CYS A 78 0.97 7.36 10.36
#